data_AF-A0A349JBA3-F1
#
_entry.id   AF-A0A349JBA3-F1
#
_cell.length_a   1.000
_cell.length_b   1.000
_cell.length_c   1.000
_cell.angle_alpha   90.00
_cell.angle_beta   90.00
_cell.angle_gamma   90.00
#
_symmetry.space_group_name_H-M   'P 1'
#
loop_
_entity.id
_entity.type
_entity.pdbx_description
1 polymer ?
#
loop_
_entity_poly.entity_id
_entity_poly.type
_entity_poly.pdbx_seq_one_letter_code
_entity_poly.pdbx_strand_id
1 'polypeptide(L)'
;DVRWAAWGSQAADQACSWVMTRDHPMPPASPMGQIGARTVGTVFANSQNRHSAPGICTLSGDGLLRLFRATGETRHMDLLRDIARALPQFVSLADEPVGGMRPGWMNERVNTCDWEACWMRDVGDIFIGSCWCESSLLLTIVEVPGVYVRTDLGRVWACDHVDAELVGGRLRLANRTRFDATVTVLAEDAAAARRALPFDALWGVRQVEVAAGASVEVDVRG
;
A
#
# COMPACT_ATOMS: atom_id res chain seq x y z
N ASP A 1 11.77 20.27 15.30
CA ASP A 1 13.14 20.63 14.88
C ASP A 1 13.30 20.20 13.44
N VAL A 2 13.68 21.12 12.55
CA VAL A 2 13.78 20.91 11.09
C VAL A 2 14.77 19.79 10.72
N ARG A 3 15.73 19.48 11.59
CA ARG A 3 16.74 18.44 11.36
C ARG A 3 16.13 17.04 11.29
N TRP A 4 15.11 16.75 12.10
CA TRP A 4 14.44 15.44 12.10
C TRP A 4 13.69 15.17 10.79
N ALA A 5 13.03 16.19 10.24
CA ALA A 5 12.36 16.06 8.95
C ALA A 5 13.36 15.81 7.82
N ALA A 6 14.51 16.49 7.85
CA ALA A 6 15.58 16.28 6.87
C ALA A 6 16.19 14.87 6.97
N TRP A 7 16.52 14.40 8.17
CA TRP A 7 17.04 13.03 8.37
C TRP A 7 16.02 11.96 8.01
N GLY A 8 14.75 12.17 8.38
CA GLY A 8 13.67 11.26 8.00
C GLY A 8 13.48 11.19 6.48
N SER A 9 13.59 12.33 5.78
CA SER A 9 13.54 12.36 4.31
C SER A 9 14.71 11.61 3.69
N GLN A 10 15.93 11.77 4.21
CA GLN A 10 17.10 11.01 3.74
C GLN A 10 16.94 9.49 3.97
N ALA A 11 16.38 9.10 5.12
CA ALA A 11 16.07 7.70 5.41
C ALA A 11 14.99 7.15 4.46
N ALA A 12 13.97 7.96 4.13
CA ALA A 12 12.95 7.59 3.16
C ALA A 12 13.52 7.46 1.74
N ASP A 13 14.44 8.35 1.33
CA ASP A 13 15.11 8.25 0.03
C ASP A 13 15.97 6.98 -0.05
N GLN A 14 16.67 6.63 1.03
CA GLN A 14 17.39 5.36 1.13
C GLN A 14 16.42 4.18 1.03
N ALA A 15 15.31 4.18 1.77
CA ALA A 15 14.31 3.13 1.72
C ALA A 15 13.68 2.99 0.32
N CYS A 16 13.41 4.10 -0.36
CA CYS A 16 12.88 4.14 -1.72
C CYS A 16 13.77 3.38 -2.71
N SER A 17 15.10 3.38 -2.51
CA SER A 17 16.03 2.62 -3.36
C SER A 17 15.86 1.09 -3.27
N TRP A 18 15.14 0.61 -2.26
CA TRP A 18 14.80 -0.81 -2.06
C TRP A 18 13.36 -1.15 -2.45
N VAL A 19 12.65 -0.24 -3.11
CA VAL A 19 11.27 -0.49 -3.58
C VAL A 19 11.27 -0.68 -5.10
N MET A 20 10.56 -1.70 -5.56
CA MET A 20 10.38 -1.96 -6.99
C MET A 20 9.63 -0.80 -7.65
N THR A 21 10.25 -0.20 -8.67
CA THR A 21 9.71 0.95 -9.42
C THR A 21 9.07 0.56 -10.75
N ARG A 22 9.14 -0.72 -11.12
CA ARG A 22 8.55 -1.25 -12.35
C ARG A 22 8.00 -2.65 -12.11
N ASP A 23 6.98 -3.00 -12.88
CA ASP A 23 6.43 -4.35 -12.85
C ASP A 23 7.36 -5.34 -13.54
N HIS A 24 7.59 -6.46 -12.88
CA HIS A 24 8.25 -7.63 -13.43
C HIS A 24 7.22 -8.49 -14.17
N PRO A 25 7.48 -8.93 -15.41
CA PRO A 25 6.58 -9.80 -16.14
C PRO A 25 6.62 -11.22 -15.54
N MET A 26 5.65 -11.53 -14.69
CA MET A 26 5.54 -12.86 -14.06
C MET A 26 5.19 -13.94 -15.10
N PRO A 27 5.81 -15.14 -15.03
CA PRO A 27 5.40 -16.28 -15.85
C PRO A 27 3.93 -16.62 -15.62
N PRO A 28 3.06 -16.71 -16.66
CA PRO A 28 1.62 -16.90 -16.46
C PRO A 28 1.22 -18.18 -15.70
N ALA A 29 2.09 -19.19 -15.74
CA ALA A 29 1.86 -20.46 -15.06
C ALA A 29 2.27 -20.46 -13.58
N SER A 30 3.04 -19.46 -13.12
CA SER A 30 3.48 -19.37 -11.73
C SER A 30 2.36 -18.83 -10.83
N PRO A 31 2.39 -19.12 -9.51
CA PRO A 31 1.44 -18.56 -8.55
C PRO A 31 1.25 -17.04 -8.66
N MET A 32 2.34 -16.28 -8.79
CA MET A 32 2.26 -14.81 -8.96
C MET A 32 1.70 -14.41 -10.33
N GLY A 33 1.96 -15.18 -11.39
CA GLY A 33 1.39 -14.95 -12.71
C GLY A 33 -0.12 -15.19 -12.76
N GLN A 34 -0.62 -16.22 -12.06
CA GLN A 34 -2.04 -16.57 -12.02
C GLN A 34 -2.92 -15.47 -11.41
N ILE A 35 -2.40 -14.75 -10.42
CA ILE A 35 -3.10 -13.61 -9.81
C ILE A 35 -2.84 -12.29 -10.53
N GLY A 36 -2.03 -12.29 -11.60
CA GLY A 36 -1.65 -11.07 -12.32
C GLY A 36 -0.90 -10.07 -11.45
N ALA A 37 -0.04 -10.54 -10.53
CA ALA A 37 0.62 -9.71 -9.54
C ALA A 37 1.42 -8.56 -10.16
N ARG A 38 1.30 -7.37 -9.56
CA ARG A 38 2.07 -6.16 -9.93
C ARG A 38 3.21 -5.98 -8.94
N THR A 39 4.44 -5.82 -9.39
CA THR A 39 5.59 -5.73 -8.47
C THR A 39 5.92 -4.32 -8.05
N VAL A 40 5.37 -3.28 -8.70
CA VAL A 40 5.57 -1.90 -8.21
C VAL A 40 5.11 -1.79 -6.76
N GLY A 41 5.96 -1.23 -5.90
CA GLY A 41 5.66 -1.08 -4.47
C GLY A 41 6.13 -2.24 -3.59
N THR A 42 6.56 -3.38 -4.15
CA THR A 42 7.16 -4.45 -3.34
C THR A 42 8.56 -4.06 -2.86
N VAL A 43 8.94 -4.56 -1.68
CA VAL A 43 10.10 -4.05 -0.93
C VAL A 43 11.17 -5.12 -0.78
N PHE A 44 12.43 -4.79 -1.07
CA PHE A 44 13.56 -5.64 -0.78
C PHE A 44 14.07 -5.41 0.64
N ALA A 45 14.22 -6.48 1.42
CA ALA A 45 14.73 -6.37 2.79
C ALA A 45 16.24 -6.11 2.84
N ASN A 46 17.01 -6.72 1.93
CA ASN A 46 18.46 -6.59 1.83
C ASN A 46 18.95 -7.19 0.49
N SER A 47 20.23 -7.01 0.16
CA SER A 47 20.83 -7.48 -1.10
C SER A 47 21.00 -9.01 -1.20
N GLN A 48 20.91 -9.74 -0.09
CA GLN A 48 20.97 -11.20 -0.06
C GLN A 48 19.58 -11.84 -0.28
N ASN A 49 18.51 -11.16 0.13
CA ASN A 49 17.13 -11.56 -0.18
C ASN A 49 16.89 -11.28 -1.67
N ARG A 50 16.88 -12.35 -2.48
CA ARG A 50 16.82 -12.27 -3.95
C ARG A 50 15.39 -12.23 -4.49
N HIS A 51 14.44 -12.02 -3.60
CA HIS A 51 13.04 -11.74 -3.86
C HIS A 51 12.71 -10.39 -3.22
N SER A 52 11.69 -9.72 -3.75
CA SER A 52 11.03 -8.64 -3.02
C SER A 52 9.93 -9.23 -2.14
N ALA A 53 9.45 -8.46 -1.16
CA ALA A 53 8.35 -8.82 -0.30
C ALA A 53 7.12 -7.94 -0.55
N PRO A 54 5.90 -8.42 -0.24
CA PRO A 54 4.66 -7.67 -0.45
C PRO A 54 4.62 -6.25 0.12
N GLY A 55 5.34 -6.00 1.22
CA GLY A 55 5.36 -4.70 1.90
C GLY A 55 6.52 -4.57 2.89
N ILE A 56 6.43 -3.58 3.79
CA ILE A 56 7.47 -3.32 4.80
C ILE A 56 7.35 -4.34 5.93
N CYS A 57 8.47 -4.94 6.33
CA CYS A 57 8.48 -5.97 7.36
C CYS A 57 7.86 -5.47 8.67
N THR A 58 6.66 -6.00 8.99
CA THR A 58 5.92 -5.73 10.24
C THR A 58 5.64 -4.24 10.48
N LEU A 59 5.50 -3.45 9.42
CA LEU A 59 5.25 -2.01 9.48
C LEU A 59 4.27 -1.58 8.38
N SER A 60 3.50 -0.53 8.66
CA SER A 60 2.50 0.04 7.73
C SER A 60 3.07 1.04 6.72
N GLY A 61 4.18 1.70 7.07
CA GLY A 61 4.69 2.85 6.34
C GLY A 61 4.07 4.20 6.76
N ASP A 62 3.33 4.27 7.87
CA ASP A 62 2.75 5.51 8.41
C ASP A 62 3.77 6.66 8.56
N GLY A 63 5.04 6.32 8.83
CA GLY A 63 6.15 7.26 8.85
C GLY A 63 6.27 8.11 7.58
N LEU A 64 5.95 7.55 6.39
CA LEU A 64 5.94 8.28 5.12
C LEU A 64 4.79 9.31 5.05
N LEU A 65 3.60 8.97 5.57
CA LEU A 65 2.49 9.92 5.70
C LEU A 65 2.88 11.07 6.64
N ARG A 66 3.49 10.74 7.79
CA ARG A 66 3.96 11.73 8.76
C ARG A 66 5.04 12.64 8.17
N LEU A 67 5.99 12.08 7.40
CA LEU A 67 7.01 12.85 6.69
C LEU A 67 6.40 13.77 5.64
N PHE A 68 5.44 13.30 4.85
CA PHE A 68 4.70 14.18 3.94
C PHE A 68 4.01 15.33 4.68
N ARG A 69 3.32 15.05 5.78
CA ARG A 69 2.65 16.09 6.59
C ARG A 69 3.65 17.12 7.14
N ALA A 70 4.86 16.67 7.51
CA ALA A 70 5.91 17.54 8.04
C ALA A 70 6.68 18.35 6.97
N THR A 71 6.83 17.81 5.75
CA THR A 71 7.71 18.37 4.71
C THR A 71 6.96 18.97 3.52
N GLY A 72 5.75 18.48 3.23
CA GLY A 72 5.00 18.77 2.01
C GLY A 72 5.53 18.07 0.76
N GLU A 73 6.57 17.23 0.86
CA GLU A 73 7.21 16.60 -0.30
C GLU A 73 6.44 15.35 -0.74
N THR A 74 5.80 15.42 -1.91
CA THR A 74 4.81 14.43 -2.36
C THR A 74 5.40 13.05 -2.60
N ARG A 75 6.71 12.95 -2.86
CA ARG A 75 7.40 11.67 -3.04
C ARG A 75 7.19 10.70 -1.88
N HIS A 76 7.03 11.21 -0.65
CA HIS A 76 6.74 10.37 0.50
C HIS A 76 5.35 9.71 0.41
N MET A 77 4.33 10.45 -0.02
CA MET A 77 3.00 9.89 -0.24
C MET A 77 2.94 9.00 -1.48
N ASP A 78 3.67 9.35 -2.53
CA ASP A 78 3.71 8.54 -3.74
C ASP A 78 4.36 7.18 -3.44
N LEU A 79 5.46 7.15 -2.67
CA LEU A 79 6.09 5.92 -2.19
C LEU A 79 5.15 5.10 -1.28
N LEU A 80 4.50 5.76 -0.31
CA LEU A 80 3.55 5.10 0.59
C LEU A 80 2.40 4.46 -0.19
N ARG A 81 1.83 5.21 -1.15
CA ARG A 81 0.75 4.75 -2.01
C ARG A 81 1.14 3.50 -2.77
N ASP A 82 2.31 3.49 -3.38
CA ASP A 82 2.77 2.38 -4.21
C ASP A 82 2.95 1.11 -3.35
N ILE A 83 3.56 1.22 -2.17
CA ILE A 83 3.72 0.11 -1.21
C ILE A 83 2.37 -0.39 -0.70
N ALA A 84 1.53 0.53 -0.21
CA ALA A 84 0.24 0.18 0.41
C ALA A 84 -0.72 -0.48 -0.59
N ARG A 85 -0.70 -0.07 -1.86
CA ARG A 85 -1.49 -0.71 -2.92
C ARG A 85 -0.96 -2.08 -3.33
N ALA A 86 0.36 -2.28 -3.33
CA ALA A 86 0.92 -3.57 -3.70
C ALA A 86 0.51 -4.67 -2.73
N LEU A 87 0.48 -4.36 -1.42
CA LEU A 87 0.40 -5.35 -0.36
C LEU A 87 -0.88 -6.24 -0.36
N PRO A 88 -2.11 -5.72 -0.50
CA PRO A 88 -3.33 -6.53 -0.42
C PRO A 88 -3.48 -7.59 -1.52
N GLN A 89 -2.85 -7.39 -2.70
CA GLN A 89 -3.00 -8.32 -3.82
C GLN A 89 -2.40 -9.71 -3.54
N PHE A 90 -1.56 -9.83 -2.51
CA PHE A 90 -0.86 -11.06 -2.15
C PHE A 90 -1.59 -11.90 -1.08
N VAL A 91 -2.79 -11.48 -0.67
CA VAL A 91 -3.62 -12.25 0.25
C VAL A 91 -4.29 -13.39 -0.49
N SER A 92 -4.12 -14.62 0.01
CA SER A 92 -4.89 -15.77 -0.46
C SER A 92 -6.34 -15.64 -0.04
N LEU A 93 -7.26 -15.59 -1.01
CA LEU A 93 -8.69 -15.53 -0.76
C LEU A 93 -9.31 -16.93 -0.76
N ALA A 94 -10.53 -17.06 -0.22
CA ALA A 94 -11.21 -18.36 -0.16
C ALA A 94 -11.66 -18.87 -1.53
N ASP A 95 -12.07 -17.95 -2.40
CA ASP A 95 -12.48 -18.17 -3.78
C ASP A 95 -11.32 -18.05 -4.77
N GLU A 96 -10.27 -17.27 -4.43
CA GLU A 96 -9.06 -17.11 -5.23
C GLU A 96 -7.78 -17.35 -4.41
N PRO A 97 -7.40 -18.62 -4.19
CA PRO A 97 -6.22 -18.93 -3.41
C PRO A 97 -4.93 -18.66 -4.20
N VAL A 98 -3.95 -18.02 -3.56
CA VAL A 98 -2.62 -17.82 -4.16
C VAL A 98 -1.77 -19.07 -3.96
N GLY A 99 -1.42 -19.77 -5.03
CA GLY A 99 -0.54 -20.97 -4.97
C GLY A 99 -1.03 -22.06 -4.02
N GLY A 100 -2.34 -22.18 -3.81
CA GLY A 100 -2.95 -23.17 -2.90
C GLY A 100 -2.81 -22.85 -1.40
N MET A 101 -2.39 -21.63 -1.05
CA MET A 101 -2.36 -21.18 0.34
C MET A 101 -3.78 -21.08 0.93
N ARG A 102 -3.90 -21.27 2.25
CA ARG A 102 -5.17 -21.14 2.96
C ARG A 102 -5.70 -19.70 2.92
N PRO A 103 -7.01 -19.47 3.06
CA PRO A 103 -7.56 -18.13 3.11
C PRO A 103 -6.93 -17.28 4.22
N GLY A 104 -6.60 -16.04 3.91
CA GLY A 104 -5.94 -15.09 4.80
C GLY A 104 -4.41 -15.27 4.89
N TRP A 105 -3.83 -16.31 4.31
CA TRP A 105 -2.38 -16.46 4.29
C TRP A 105 -1.73 -15.55 3.26
N MET A 106 -0.54 -15.04 3.60
CA MET A 106 0.32 -14.29 2.68
C MET A 106 1.71 -14.89 2.64
N ASN A 107 2.31 -14.92 1.45
CA ASN A 107 3.71 -15.32 1.29
C ASN A 107 4.63 -14.10 1.24
N GLU A 108 5.81 -14.18 1.84
CA GLU A 108 6.80 -13.11 1.78
C GLU A 108 7.55 -13.00 0.44
N ARG A 109 7.47 -14.02 -0.42
CA ARG A 109 8.24 -14.14 -1.66
C ARG A 109 7.44 -13.57 -2.82
N VAL A 110 7.83 -12.39 -3.26
CA VAL A 110 7.55 -11.89 -4.61
C VAL A 110 8.82 -12.12 -5.42
N ASN A 111 8.96 -13.35 -5.92
CA ASN A 111 10.17 -13.80 -6.59
C ASN A 111 10.21 -13.33 -8.05
N THR A 112 11.21 -12.51 -8.39
CA THR A 112 11.38 -11.92 -9.73
C THR A 112 12.67 -12.36 -10.41
N CYS A 113 13.34 -13.39 -9.90
CA CYS A 113 14.52 -13.99 -10.54
C CYS A 113 14.63 -15.50 -10.27
N ASP A 114 15.49 -16.16 -11.03
CA ASP A 114 15.72 -17.60 -10.95
C ASP A 114 16.70 -18.01 -9.83
N TRP A 115 17.13 -17.07 -9.00
CA TRP A 115 18.16 -17.34 -7.99
C TRP A 115 17.74 -18.40 -6.97
N GLU A 116 16.45 -18.40 -6.60
CA GLU A 116 15.90 -19.37 -5.66
C GLU A 116 15.55 -20.71 -6.33
N ALA A 117 15.90 -20.94 -7.61
CA ALA A 117 15.58 -22.16 -8.37
C ALA A 117 16.15 -23.46 -7.77
N CYS A 118 17.09 -23.37 -6.82
CA CYS A 118 17.57 -24.52 -6.06
C CYS A 118 16.57 -25.01 -4.99
N TRP A 119 15.58 -24.19 -4.61
CA TRP A 119 14.56 -24.51 -3.60
C TRP A 119 13.13 -24.17 -4.06
N MET A 120 12.98 -23.39 -5.11
CA MET A 120 11.74 -23.08 -5.84
C MET A 120 11.84 -23.61 -7.26
N ARG A 121 10.72 -23.83 -7.96
CA ARG A 121 10.78 -24.41 -9.31
C ARG A 121 11.07 -23.33 -10.36
N ASP A 122 10.49 -22.14 -10.22
CA ASP A 122 10.63 -21.06 -11.21
C ASP A 122 10.40 -19.65 -10.64
N VAL A 123 10.60 -18.62 -11.47
CA VAL A 123 10.23 -17.22 -11.20
C VAL A 123 8.73 -17.09 -10.90
N GLY A 124 8.38 -16.33 -9.87
CA GLY A 124 7.01 -16.14 -9.42
C GLY A 124 6.44 -17.31 -8.60
N ASP A 125 7.25 -18.32 -8.29
CA ASP A 125 6.90 -19.33 -7.28
C ASP A 125 6.89 -18.76 -5.87
N ILE A 126 6.19 -19.47 -5.00
CA ILE A 126 6.08 -19.22 -3.57
C ILE A 126 6.23 -20.53 -2.79
N PHE A 127 6.52 -20.42 -1.50
CA PHE A 127 6.27 -21.53 -0.58
C PHE A 127 4.81 -21.47 -0.06
N ILE A 128 4.29 -22.58 0.46
CA ILE A 128 2.93 -22.59 1.02
C ILE A 128 3.04 -22.37 2.54
N GLY A 129 2.74 -21.16 3.00
CA GLY A 129 2.87 -20.80 4.41
C GLY A 129 2.35 -19.40 4.74
N SER A 130 1.98 -19.19 5.99
CA SER A 130 1.71 -17.87 6.58
C SER A 130 3.02 -17.22 7.02
N CYS A 131 3.08 -15.88 7.01
CA CYS A 131 4.23 -15.13 7.48
C CYS A 131 3.87 -13.69 7.93
N TRP A 132 4.89 -12.92 8.28
CA TRP A 132 4.80 -11.55 8.80
C TRP A 132 4.05 -10.56 7.88
N CYS A 133 3.87 -10.89 6.60
CA CYS A 133 3.17 -10.03 5.64
C CYS A 133 1.70 -9.78 6.05
N GLU A 134 1.06 -10.75 6.71
CA GLU A 134 -0.29 -10.62 7.28
C GLU A 134 -0.35 -9.48 8.30
N SER A 135 0.60 -9.44 9.23
CA SER A 135 0.71 -8.35 10.21
C SER A 135 0.95 -7.01 9.54
N SER A 136 1.76 -6.97 8.47
CA SER A 136 2.06 -5.74 7.74
C SER A 136 0.82 -5.20 7.03
N LEU A 137 0.00 -6.09 6.47
CA LEU A 137 -1.28 -5.71 5.86
C LEU A 137 -2.24 -5.15 6.90
N LEU A 138 -2.40 -5.83 8.04
CA LEU A 138 -3.29 -5.38 9.11
C LEU A 138 -2.85 -4.01 9.67
N LEU A 139 -1.54 -3.80 9.86
CA LEU A 139 -1.00 -2.50 10.27
C LEU A 139 -1.26 -1.43 9.20
N THR A 140 -1.06 -1.75 7.92
CA THR A 140 -1.35 -0.82 6.82
C THR A 140 -2.82 -0.40 6.82
N ILE A 141 -3.75 -1.34 6.96
CA ILE A 141 -5.20 -1.05 7.01
C ILE A 141 -5.57 -0.12 8.19
N VAL A 142 -4.90 -0.28 9.33
CA VAL A 142 -5.21 0.48 10.57
C VAL A 142 -4.51 1.83 10.63
N GLU A 143 -3.30 1.96 10.08
CA GLU A 143 -2.44 3.15 10.26
C GLU A 143 -2.32 4.03 9.02
N VAL A 144 -2.65 3.50 7.84
CA VAL A 144 -2.61 4.25 6.57
C VAL A 144 -4.04 4.50 6.08
N PRO A 145 -4.43 5.76 5.79
CA PRO A 145 -5.75 6.05 5.26
C PRO A 145 -5.89 5.45 3.87
N GLY A 146 -7.02 4.77 3.60
CA GLY A 146 -7.30 4.23 2.27
C GLY A 146 -7.34 5.33 1.21
N VAL A 147 -7.85 6.52 1.56
CA VAL A 147 -7.74 7.75 0.77
C VAL A 147 -7.32 8.91 1.66
N TYR A 148 -6.28 9.62 1.23
CA TYR A 148 -5.79 10.84 1.86
C TYR A 148 -6.03 12.05 0.98
N VAL A 149 -6.61 13.10 1.55
CA VAL A 149 -6.97 14.35 0.85
C VAL A 149 -6.31 15.54 1.54
N ARG A 150 -5.60 16.35 0.75
CA ARG A 150 -5.15 17.68 1.15
C ARG A 150 -5.98 18.74 0.45
N THR A 151 -6.99 19.25 1.14
CA THR A 151 -7.98 20.19 0.58
C THR A 151 -7.35 21.52 0.20
N ASP A 152 -6.37 21.97 0.98
CA ASP A 152 -5.59 23.19 0.73
C ASP A 152 -4.67 23.09 -0.51
N LEU A 153 -4.23 21.88 -0.85
CA LEU A 153 -3.38 21.60 -2.01
C LEU A 153 -4.17 21.16 -3.24
N GLY A 154 -5.46 20.86 -3.10
CA GLY A 154 -6.26 20.23 -4.15
C GLY A 154 -5.70 18.88 -4.58
N ARG A 155 -5.10 18.11 -3.66
CA ARG A 155 -4.47 16.81 -3.96
C ARG A 155 -5.13 15.66 -3.23
N VAL A 156 -5.10 14.50 -3.88
CA VAL A 156 -5.63 13.24 -3.35
C VAL A 156 -4.65 12.11 -3.66
N TRP A 157 -4.49 11.22 -2.69
CA TRP A 157 -3.78 9.95 -2.81
C TRP A 157 -4.71 8.85 -2.37
N ALA A 158 -4.95 7.87 -3.23
CA ALA A 158 -5.67 6.66 -2.84
C ALA A 158 -4.63 5.56 -2.60
N CYS A 159 -4.46 5.14 -1.35
CA CYS A 159 -3.56 4.06 -0.93
C CYS A 159 -4.25 2.68 -0.97
N ASP A 160 -5.58 2.66 -1.06
CA ASP A 160 -6.40 1.46 -1.24
C ASP A 160 -6.84 1.28 -2.72
N HIS A 161 -7.48 0.17 -3.05
CA HIS A 161 -7.90 -0.22 -4.41
C HIS A 161 -9.18 0.49 -4.89
N VAL A 162 -9.17 1.82 -4.79
CA VAL A 162 -10.18 2.70 -5.38
C VAL A 162 -9.53 3.78 -6.24
N ASP A 163 -10.25 4.24 -7.26
CA ASP A 163 -9.91 5.47 -7.97
C ASP A 163 -10.43 6.64 -7.14
N ALA A 164 -9.63 7.69 -6.97
CA ALA A 164 -10.01 8.87 -6.20
C ALA A 164 -9.64 10.15 -6.95
N GLU A 165 -10.59 11.10 -6.98
CA GLU A 165 -10.41 12.39 -7.64
C GLU A 165 -11.13 13.49 -6.87
N LEU A 166 -10.57 14.71 -6.87
CA LEU A 166 -11.25 15.89 -6.35
C LEU A 166 -11.96 16.65 -7.48
N VAL A 167 -13.29 16.65 -7.45
CA VAL A 167 -14.14 17.34 -8.44
C VAL A 167 -14.96 18.41 -7.74
N GLY A 168 -14.76 19.68 -8.06
CA GLY A 168 -15.51 20.80 -7.45
C GLY A 168 -15.33 20.91 -5.92
N GLY A 169 -14.24 20.37 -5.36
CA GLY A 169 -13.99 20.30 -3.92
C GLY A 169 -14.76 19.19 -3.19
N ARG A 170 -15.36 18.25 -3.93
CA ARG A 170 -15.86 16.97 -3.42
C ARG A 170 -14.92 15.85 -3.83
N LEU A 171 -14.87 14.79 -3.03
CA LEU A 171 -14.11 13.59 -3.35
C LEU A 171 -15.01 12.60 -4.08
N ARG A 172 -14.64 12.26 -5.30
CA ARG A 172 -15.25 11.17 -6.07
C ARG A 172 -14.42 9.91 -5.87
N LEU A 173 -15.05 8.85 -5.42
CA LEU A 173 -14.47 7.52 -5.29
C LEU A 173 -15.13 6.58 -6.29
N ALA A 174 -14.33 5.78 -7.00
CA ALA A 174 -14.83 4.70 -7.84
C ALA A 174 -14.15 3.39 -7.48
N ASN A 175 -14.94 2.37 -7.19
CA ASN A 175 -14.45 1.03 -6.94
C ASN A 175 -14.56 0.23 -8.24
N ARG A 176 -13.41 -0.06 -8.86
CA ARG A 176 -13.33 -0.85 -10.11
C ARG A 176 -13.20 -2.34 -9.85
N THR A 177 -13.06 -2.73 -8.59
CA THR A 177 -12.94 -4.14 -8.22
C THR A 177 -14.33 -4.78 -8.22
N ARG A 178 -14.34 -6.12 -8.16
CA ARG A 178 -15.55 -6.93 -8.00
C ARG A 178 -15.98 -7.12 -6.54
N PHE A 179 -15.24 -6.53 -5.60
CA PHE A 179 -15.49 -6.64 -4.16
C PHE A 179 -16.02 -5.32 -3.64
N ASP A 180 -16.93 -5.35 -2.68
CA ASP A 180 -17.32 -4.14 -1.96
C ASP A 180 -16.12 -3.63 -1.15
N ALA A 181 -15.95 -2.30 -1.09
CA ALA A 181 -14.85 -1.66 -0.39
C ALA A 181 -15.37 -0.73 0.70
N THR A 182 -14.72 -0.77 1.86
CA THR A 182 -14.93 0.22 2.94
C THR A 182 -13.64 1.00 3.12
N VAL A 183 -13.65 2.25 2.66
CA VAL A 183 -12.44 3.05 2.53
C VAL A 183 -12.38 4.11 3.63
N THR A 184 -11.31 4.11 4.41
CA THR A 184 -11.02 5.18 5.38
C THR A 184 -10.57 6.44 4.64
N VAL A 185 -11.27 7.55 4.84
CA VAL A 185 -10.98 8.84 4.20
C VAL A 185 -10.48 9.85 5.22
N LEU A 186 -9.19 10.18 5.15
CA LEU A 186 -8.59 11.26 5.94
C LEU A 186 -8.47 12.51 5.06
N ALA A 187 -9.23 13.55 5.38
CA ALA A 187 -9.15 14.85 4.72
C ALA A 187 -8.65 15.92 5.68
N GLU A 188 -7.64 16.67 5.26
CA GLU A 188 -7.00 17.71 6.08
C GLU A 188 -6.73 18.96 5.25
N ASP A 189 -6.83 20.13 5.90
CA ASP A 189 -6.31 21.39 5.41
C ASP A 189 -4.90 21.67 5.95
N ALA A 190 -4.35 22.84 5.63
CA ALA A 190 -3.02 23.24 6.10
C ALA A 190 -2.92 23.35 7.63
N ALA A 191 -4.00 23.71 8.33
CA ALA A 191 -4.01 23.86 9.78
C ALA A 191 -4.07 22.50 10.49
N ALA A 192 -4.86 21.56 9.98
CA ALA A 192 -4.93 20.18 10.44
C ALA A 192 -3.60 19.43 10.20
N ALA A 193 -3.03 19.53 9.00
CA ALA A 193 -1.78 18.85 8.65
C ALA A 193 -0.58 19.27 9.53
N ARG A 194 -0.59 20.49 10.09
CA ARG A 194 0.46 20.97 11.03
C ARG A 194 0.41 20.30 12.40
N ARG A 195 -0.72 19.71 12.78
CA ARG A 195 -0.86 18.99 14.04
C ARG A 195 -0.27 17.60 13.90
N ALA A 196 0.55 17.16 14.86
CA ALA A 196 1.05 15.79 14.85
C ALA A 196 -0.14 14.81 14.95
N LEU A 197 -0.14 13.77 14.12
CA LEU A 197 -1.11 12.68 14.27
C LEU A 197 -0.82 11.94 15.58
N PRO A 198 -1.83 11.64 16.40
CA PRO A 198 -1.66 10.71 17.52
C PRO A 198 -1.40 9.29 17.01
N PHE A 199 -1.23 8.34 17.92
CA PHE A 199 -1.01 6.93 17.57
C PHE A 199 -2.27 6.32 16.93
N ASP A 200 -3.44 6.67 17.45
CA ASP A 200 -4.77 6.24 17.03
C ASP A 200 -5.39 7.18 15.97
N ALA A 201 -4.58 7.79 15.12
CA ALA A 201 -5.00 8.88 14.24
C ALA A 201 -6.15 8.54 13.28
N LEU A 202 -6.30 7.27 12.93
CA LEU A 202 -7.37 6.77 12.06
C LEU A 202 -8.55 6.15 12.83
N TRP A 203 -8.47 6.10 14.16
CA TRP A 203 -9.57 5.61 14.98
C TRP A 203 -10.80 6.51 14.86
N GLY A 204 -11.93 5.94 14.47
CA GLY A 204 -13.18 6.68 14.27
C GLY A 204 -13.15 7.67 13.11
N VAL A 205 -12.10 7.67 12.27
CA VAL A 205 -12.08 8.45 11.03
C VAL A 205 -13.16 7.93 10.10
N ARG A 206 -13.73 8.85 9.31
CA ARG A 206 -14.81 8.55 8.37
C ARG A 206 -14.44 7.37 7.46
N GLN A 207 -15.33 6.40 7.40
CA GLN A 207 -15.31 5.33 6.42
C GLN A 207 -16.39 5.57 5.37
N VAL A 208 -16.07 5.24 4.12
CA VAL A 208 -16.98 5.37 2.98
C VAL A 208 -17.11 4.01 2.32
N GLU A 209 -18.34 3.49 2.29
CA GLU A 209 -18.66 2.27 1.58
C GLU A 209 -18.81 2.57 0.08
N VAL A 210 -18.13 1.79 -0.75
CA VAL A 210 -18.19 1.86 -2.20
C VAL A 210 -18.40 0.44 -2.73
N ALA A 211 -19.63 0.15 -3.14
CA ALA A 211 -19.99 -1.16 -3.68
C ALA A 211 -19.14 -1.51 -4.92
N ALA A 212 -18.99 -2.80 -5.19
CA ALA A 212 -18.29 -3.32 -6.35
C ALA A 212 -18.78 -2.65 -7.66
N GLY A 213 -17.86 -2.16 -8.48
CA GLY A 213 -18.17 -1.47 -9.74
C GLY A 213 -18.85 -0.10 -9.61
N ALA A 214 -19.11 0.39 -8.39
CA ALA A 214 -19.86 1.62 -8.15
C ALA A 214 -18.97 2.86 -8.03
N SER A 215 -19.60 4.03 -7.99
CA SER A 215 -18.95 5.30 -7.69
C SER A 215 -19.80 6.12 -6.72
N VAL A 216 -19.15 6.82 -5.81
CA VAL A 216 -19.80 7.69 -4.83
C VAL A 216 -19.11 9.04 -4.78
N GLU A 217 -19.86 10.08 -4.42
CA GLU A 217 -19.30 11.39 -4.12
C GLU A 217 -19.50 11.70 -2.64
N VAL A 218 -18.44 12.16 -2.00
CA VAL A 218 -18.45 12.54 -0.59
C VAL A 218 -17.90 13.94 -0.41
N ASP A 219 -18.55 14.70 0.46
CA ASP A 219 -18.01 16.00 0.88
C ASP A 219 -16.77 15.76 1.74
N VAL A 220 -15.69 16.49 1.46
CA VAL A 220 -14.42 16.43 2.20
C VAL A 220 -14.08 17.77 2.84
N ARG A 221 -15.00 18.73 2.80
CA ARG A 221 -14.91 19.97 3.54
C ARG A 221 -15.37 19.71 4.97
N GLY A 222 -14.40 19.61 5.87
CA GLY A 222 -14.60 19.74 7.32
C GLY A 222 -14.48 21.19 7.74
#